data_AF-A0A1A6XZ67-F1
#
_entry.id   AF-A0A1A6XZ67-F1
#
_cell.length_a   1.000
_cell.length_b   1.000
_cell.length_c   1.000
_cell.angle_alpha   90.00
_cell.angle_beta   90.00
_cell.angle_gamma   90.00
#
_symmetry.space_group_name_H-M   'P 1'
#
loop_
_entity.id
_entity.type
_entity.pdbx_description
1 polymer ?
#
loop_
_entity_poly.entity_id
_entity_poly.type
_entity_poly.pdbx_seq_one_letter_code
_entity_poly.pdbx_strand_id
1 'polypeptide(L)'
;MDGIDRAEIEKMLAVELQRSADQTALLPGQKKISISTTLAVNERRLFIDLGRDAVPDKAGAASERQCHEFVTNAVTLLNDIVSVNGFTCTYGGKDIFYYHPEPPTSARPTSQD
;
A
#
# COMPACT_ATOMS: atom_id res chain seq x y z
N MET A 1 -23.71 4.56 12.89
CA MET A 1 -23.41 4.21 11.49
C MET A 1 -23.60 2.71 11.41
N ASP A 2 -24.82 2.30 11.11
CA ASP A 2 -25.20 0.91 11.01
C ASP A 2 -24.77 0.35 9.65
N GLY A 3 -23.82 -0.58 9.68
CA GLY A 3 -23.90 -1.81 8.89
C GLY A 3 -23.88 -1.74 7.35
N ILE A 4 -23.25 -0.76 6.70
CA ILE A 4 -22.42 -1.19 5.57
C ILE A 4 -21.22 -1.83 6.25
N ASP A 5 -21.25 -3.15 6.34
CA ASP A 5 -20.32 -3.92 7.13
C ASP A 5 -18.90 -3.53 6.71
N ARG A 6 -18.06 -3.14 7.67
CA ARG A 6 -16.64 -2.85 7.43
C ARG A 6 -16.00 -3.94 6.57
N ALA A 7 -16.38 -5.19 6.82
CA ALA A 7 -15.96 -6.35 6.07
C ALA A 7 -16.43 -6.35 4.60
N GLU A 8 -17.63 -5.83 4.32
CA GLU A 8 -18.14 -5.65 2.96
C GLU A 8 -17.37 -4.56 2.21
N ILE A 9 -17.06 -3.44 2.87
CA ILE A 9 -16.21 -2.37 2.29
C ILE A 9 -14.80 -2.91 2.00
N GLU A 10 -14.18 -3.58 2.98
CA GLU A 10 -12.86 -4.21 2.82
C GLU A 10 -12.86 -5.23 1.67
N LYS A 11 -13.93 -6.04 1.56
CA LYS A 11 -14.08 -7.02 0.48
C LYS A 11 -14.24 -6.34 -0.88
N MET A 12 -15.09 -5.31 -0.98
CA MET A 12 -15.27 -4.53 -2.21
C MET A 12 -13.94 -3.92 -2.67
N LEU A 13 -13.22 -3.26 -1.74
CA LEU A 13 -11.92 -2.68 -2.01
C LEU A 13 -10.91 -3.73 -2.46
N ALA A 14 -10.82 -4.86 -1.75
CA ALA A 14 -9.89 -5.92 -2.12
C ALA A 14 -10.16 -6.45 -3.54
N VAL A 15 -11.43 -6.65 -3.91
CA VAL A 15 -11.81 -7.15 -5.25
C VAL A 15 -11.47 -6.13 -6.34
N GLU A 16 -11.85 -4.87 -6.17
CA GLU A 16 -11.62 -3.84 -7.20
C GLU A 16 -10.14 -3.48 -7.34
N LEU A 17 -9.41 -3.38 -6.22
CA LEU A 17 -7.97 -3.16 -6.25
C LEU A 17 -7.23 -4.38 -6.84
N GLN A 18 -7.64 -5.61 -6.50
CA GLN A 18 -7.06 -6.81 -7.13
C GLN A 18 -7.27 -6.78 -8.64
N ARG A 19 -8.45 -6.40 -9.13
CA ARG A 19 -8.71 -6.26 -10.58
C ARG A 19 -7.77 -5.22 -11.22
N SER A 20 -7.54 -4.10 -10.55
CA SER A 20 -6.55 -3.11 -11.00
C SER A 20 -5.14 -3.71 -11.02
N ALA A 21 -4.76 -4.46 -9.99
CA ALA A 21 -3.45 -5.08 -9.88
C ALA A 21 -3.19 -6.14 -10.95
N ASP A 22 -4.22 -6.90 -11.33
CA ASP A 22 -4.15 -7.89 -12.41
C ASP A 22 -3.91 -7.25 -13.79
N GLN A 23 -4.19 -5.94 -13.93
CA GLN A 23 -3.95 -5.15 -15.14
C GLN A 23 -2.65 -4.33 -15.06
N THR A 24 -2.09 -4.15 -13.86
CA THR A 24 -0.85 -3.42 -13.63
C THR A 24 0.35 -4.28 -14.03
N ALA A 25 1.32 -3.67 -14.73
CA ALA A 25 2.58 -4.35 -15.03
C ALA A 25 3.38 -4.62 -13.74
N LEU A 26 3.88 -5.85 -13.59
CA LEU A 26 4.76 -6.22 -12.49
C LEU A 26 6.10 -5.48 -12.62
N LEU A 27 6.55 -4.91 -11.50
CA LEU A 27 7.90 -4.38 -11.39
C LEU A 27 8.92 -5.54 -11.36
N PRO A 28 10.19 -5.30 -11.74
CA PRO A 28 11.24 -6.31 -11.58
C PRO A 28 11.27 -6.89 -10.17
N GLY A 29 11.37 -8.22 -10.06
CA GLY A 29 11.35 -8.96 -8.80
C GLY A 29 9.97 -9.40 -8.31
N GLN A 30 8.90 -8.72 -8.74
CA GLN A 30 7.54 -9.09 -8.37
C GLN A 30 7.11 -10.36 -9.11
N LYS A 31 6.52 -11.30 -8.37
CA LYS A 31 5.95 -12.53 -8.95
C LYS A 31 4.46 -12.41 -9.19
N LYS A 32 3.77 -11.75 -8.26
CA LYS A 32 2.33 -11.47 -8.31
C LYS A 32 1.98 -10.40 -7.28
N ILE A 33 0.83 -9.75 -7.48
CA ILE A 33 0.24 -8.84 -6.50
C ILE A 33 -1.02 -9.52 -5.96
N SER A 34 -1.13 -9.64 -4.64
CA SER A 34 -2.30 -10.21 -3.97
C SER A 34 -2.79 -9.23 -2.93
N ILE A 35 -3.82 -8.47 -3.28
CA ILE A 35 -4.31 -7.36 -2.47
C ILE A 35 -5.24 -7.85 -1.39
N SER A 36 -4.95 -7.42 -0.16
CA SER A 36 -5.90 -7.43 0.95
C SER A 36 -6.01 -6.04 1.54
N THR A 37 -7.19 -5.70 2.06
CA THR A 37 -7.42 -4.39 2.66
C THR A 37 -7.95 -4.51 4.07
N THR A 38 -7.62 -3.53 4.92
CA THR A 38 -8.14 -3.43 6.28
C THR A 38 -8.43 -1.98 6.59
N LEU A 39 -9.65 -1.71 7.02
CA LEU A 39 -10.12 -0.39 7.36
C LEU A 39 -10.12 -0.22 8.88
N ALA A 40 -9.15 0.54 9.39
CA ALA A 40 -9.11 0.95 10.79
C ALA A 40 -10.00 2.19 10.98
N VAL A 41 -11.30 1.96 11.18
CA VAL A 41 -12.33 3.02 11.27
C VAL A 41 -11.99 4.05 12.36
N ASN A 42 -11.50 3.60 13.52
CA ASN A 42 -11.11 4.47 14.63
C ASN A 42 -9.93 5.39 14.29
N GLU A 43 -9.03 4.93 13.42
CA GLU A 43 -7.85 5.67 12.95
C GLU A 43 -8.11 6.41 11.64
N ARG A 44 -9.30 6.21 11.03
CA ARG A 44 -9.65 6.66 9.68
C ARG A 44 -8.56 6.33 8.65
N ARG A 45 -7.96 5.14 8.80
CA ARG A 45 -6.82 4.68 8.01
C ARG A 45 -7.17 3.41 7.24
N LEU A 46 -6.78 3.38 5.97
CA LEU A 46 -6.84 2.19 5.13
C LEU A 46 -5.45 1.57 4.99
N PHE A 47 -5.36 0.29 5.32
CA PHE A 47 -4.19 -0.54 5.06
C PHE A 47 -4.42 -1.34 3.79
N ILE A 48 -3.47 -1.27 2.86
CA ILE A 48 -3.47 -2.03 1.61
C ILE A 48 -2.22 -2.91 1.63
N ASP A 49 -2.39 -4.21 1.79
CA ASP A 49 -1.28 -5.16 1.70
C ASP A 49 -1.23 -5.76 0.30
N LEU A 50 -0.09 -5.63 -0.38
CA LEU A 50 0.12 -6.14 -1.74
C LEU A 50 0.57 -7.61 -1.76
N GLY A 51 0.81 -8.20 -0.60
CA GLY A 51 1.36 -9.54 -0.45
C GLY A 51 2.89 -9.58 -0.58
N ARG A 52 3.49 -10.62 0.00
CA ARG A 52 4.96 -10.81 0.01
C ARG A 52 5.56 -10.99 -1.38
N ASP A 53 4.80 -11.57 -2.32
CA ASP A 53 5.25 -11.79 -3.69
C ASP A 53 5.23 -10.52 -4.55
N ALA A 54 4.69 -9.42 -4.04
CA ALA A 54 4.70 -8.10 -4.65
C ALA A 54 5.93 -7.27 -4.28
N VAL A 55 6.89 -7.84 -3.54
CA VAL A 55 8.14 -7.14 -3.23
C VAL A 55 8.97 -7.00 -4.52
N PRO A 56 9.27 -5.78 -4.98
CA PRO A 56 10.16 -5.57 -6.12
C PRO A 56 11.62 -5.85 -5.73
N ASP A 57 12.52 -5.98 -6.72
CA ASP A 57 13.96 -6.15 -6.52
C ASP A 57 14.62 -4.90 -5.91
N LYS A 58 13.98 -3.74 -6.03
CA LYS A 58 14.46 -2.46 -5.50
C LYS A 58 13.30 -1.62 -4.99
N ALA A 59 13.46 -1.02 -3.83
CA ALA A 59 12.62 0.10 -3.40
C ALA A 59 12.93 1.34 -4.25
N GLY A 60 11.90 2.16 -4.51
CA GLY A 60 12.06 3.50 -5.07
C GLY A 60 10.82 4.03 -5.76
N ALA A 61 11.00 5.06 -6.59
CA ALA A 61 9.89 5.79 -7.22
C ALA A 61 8.91 4.92 -8.02
N ALA A 62 9.34 3.77 -8.57
CA ALA A 62 8.44 2.85 -9.26
C ALA A 62 7.50 2.13 -8.28
N SER A 63 8.01 1.61 -7.16
CA SER A 63 7.19 0.95 -6.14
C SER A 63 6.28 1.93 -5.41
N GLU A 64 6.77 3.15 -5.15
CA GLU A 64 5.96 4.23 -4.57
C GLU A 64 4.80 4.63 -5.48
N ARG A 65 5.05 4.79 -6.79
CA ARG A 65 3.99 5.09 -7.76
C ARG A 65 2.96 3.98 -7.85
N GLN A 66 3.40 2.72 -7.88
CA GLN A 66 2.48 1.57 -7.92
C GLN A 66 1.58 1.53 -6.67
N CYS A 67 2.14 1.77 -5.48
CA CYS A 67 1.34 1.91 -4.27
C CYS A 67 0.37 3.10 -4.35
N HIS A 68 0.86 4.24 -4.83
CA HIS A 68 0.06 5.47 -4.94
C HIS A 68 -1.14 5.29 -5.88
N GLU A 69 -0.99 4.54 -6.97
CA GLU A 69 -2.09 4.19 -7.88
C GLU A 69 -3.18 3.40 -7.15
N PHE A 70 -2.81 2.36 -6.37
CA PHE A 70 -3.78 1.61 -5.59
C PHE A 70 -4.47 2.46 -4.51
N VAL A 71 -3.73 3.35 -3.86
CA VAL A 71 -4.29 4.31 -2.90
C VAL A 71 -5.30 5.23 -3.58
N THR A 72 -4.96 5.78 -4.75
CA THR A 72 -5.85 6.68 -5.51
C THR A 72 -7.13 5.97 -5.93
N ASN A 73 -7.02 4.72 -6.38
CA ASN A 73 -8.18 3.89 -6.72
C ASN A 73 -9.03 3.63 -5.48
N ALA A 74 -8.42 3.31 -4.34
CA ALA A 74 -9.14 3.09 -3.09
C ALA A 74 -9.87 4.34 -2.60
N VAL A 75 -9.24 5.52 -2.67
CA VAL A 75 -9.87 6.81 -2.33
C VAL A 75 -11.10 7.05 -3.19
N THR A 76 -10.99 6.77 -4.49
CA THR A 76 -12.11 6.96 -5.43
C THR A 76 -13.27 6.03 -5.09
N LEU A 77 -12.98 4.76 -4.75
CA LEU A 77 -13.98 3.77 -4.36
C LEU A 77 -14.65 4.09 -3.01
N LEU A 78 -13.92 4.71 -2.08
CA LEU A 78 -14.45 5.07 -0.77
C LEU A 78 -15.18 6.41 -0.73
N ASN A 79 -15.12 7.16 -1.84
CA ASN A 79 -15.81 8.44 -1.95
C ASN A 79 -17.31 8.25 -1.66
N ASP A 80 -17.88 9.13 -0.86
CA ASP A 80 -19.25 9.07 -0.35
C ASP A 80 -19.63 7.84 0.51
N ILE A 81 -18.70 6.90 0.78
CA ILE A 81 -18.92 5.71 1.63
C ILE A 81 -18.29 5.90 3.01
N VAL A 82 -16.98 6.17 3.07
CA VAL A 82 -16.25 6.33 4.33
C VAL A 82 -15.12 7.34 4.19
N SER A 83 -15.01 8.22 5.17
CA SER A 83 -13.96 9.23 5.22
C SER A 83 -12.65 8.63 5.75
N VAL A 84 -11.66 8.51 4.87
CA VAL A 84 -10.29 8.03 5.19
C VAL A 84 -9.31 9.19 5.00
N ASN A 85 -8.42 9.41 5.97
CA ASN A 85 -7.42 10.48 5.94
C ASN A 85 -5.96 9.96 5.96
N GLY A 86 -5.77 8.64 5.98
CA GLY A 86 -4.46 8.02 5.96
C GLY A 86 -4.46 6.69 5.22
N PHE A 87 -3.34 6.39 4.56
CA PHE A 87 -3.14 5.14 3.83
C PHE A 87 -1.80 4.53 4.20
N THR A 88 -1.71 3.22 4.14
CA THR A 88 -0.45 2.50 4.36
C THR A 88 -0.39 1.31 3.42
N CYS A 89 0.66 1.28 2.59
CA CYS A 89 1.00 0.10 1.80
C CYS A 89 1.92 -0.81 2.59
N THR A 90 1.67 -2.11 2.55
CA THR A 90 2.59 -3.13 3.05
C THR A 90 2.77 -4.25 2.04
N TYR A 91 3.81 -5.05 2.26
CA TYR A 91 4.19 -6.21 1.45
C TYR A 91 4.27 -7.44 2.35
N GLY A 92 3.16 -8.16 2.49
CA GLY A 92 3.05 -9.27 3.43
C GLY A 92 3.14 -8.82 4.89
N GLY A 93 2.53 -7.68 5.22
CA GLY A 93 2.50 -7.09 6.55
C GLY A 93 3.78 -6.36 6.96
N LYS A 94 4.72 -6.15 6.02
CA LYS A 94 5.97 -5.44 6.24
C LYS A 94 6.07 -4.21 5.34
N ASP A 95 6.70 -3.17 5.84
CA ASP A 95 7.07 -2.02 5.02
C ASP A 95 8.13 -2.40 3.97
N ILE A 96 8.22 -1.66 2.87
CA ILE A 96 9.21 -1.93 1.81
C ILE A 96 10.66 -1.89 2.32
N PHE A 97 10.97 -1.03 3.29
CA PHE A 97 12.29 -0.89 3.90
C PHE A 97 12.69 -2.11 4.75
N TYR A 98 11.75 -2.99 5.09
CA TYR A 98 12.08 -4.28 5.68
C TYR A 98 12.84 -5.18 4.69
N TYR A 99 12.51 -5.08 3.39
CA TYR A 99 13.13 -5.87 2.32
C TYR A 99 14.29 -5.14 1.67
N HIS A 100 14.21 -3.81 1.64
CA HIS A 100 15.21 -2.91 1.08
C HIS A 100 15.63 -1.90 2.14
N PRO A 101 16.38 -2.33 3.18
CA PRO A 101 16.82 -1.41 4.22
C PRO A 101 17.63 -0.29 3.59
N GLU A 102 17.26 0.95 3.90
CA GLU A 102 18.08 2.08 3.47
C GLU A 102 19.49 1.90 4.05
N PRO A 103 20.54 2.16 3.26
CA PRO A 103 21.88 2.18 3.83
C PRO A 103 21.88 3.17 5.00
N PRO A 104 22.56 2.85 6.11
CA PRO A 104 22.66 3.77 7.23
C PRO A 104 23.18 5.09 6.67
N THR A 105 22.38 6.15 6.84
CA THR A 105 22.80 7.49 6.45
C THR A 105 24.08 7.74 7.22
N SER A 106 25.23 7.66 6.55
CA SER A 106 26.50 8.05 7.16
C SER A 106 26.29 9.49 7.59
N ALA A 107 26.24 9.71 8.89
CA ALA A 107 26.16 11.02 9.50
C ALA A 107 27.17 11.89 8.76
N ARG A 108 26.65 12.91 8.06
CA ARG A 108 27.47 13.93 7.41
C ARG A 108 28.52 14.36 8.44
N PRO A 109 29.83 14.13 8.23
CA PRO A 109 30.81 14.70 9.14
C PRO A 109 30.60 16.21 9.03
N THR A 110 30.18 16.81 10.14
CA THR A 110 30.32 18.25 10.33
C THR A 110 31.82 18.53 10.26
N SER A 111 32.32 18.79 9.05
CA SER A 111 33.55 19.56 8.87
C SER A 111 33.21 20.97 9.34
N GLN A 112 33.48 21.19 10.62
CA GLN A 112 33.64 22.51 11.20
C GLN A 112 35.15 22.79 11.11
N ASP A 113 35.54 23.64 10.17
CA ASP A 113 36.78 24.42 10.20
C ASP A 113 36.40 25.88 9.97
#